data_AF-A0A7V0VDN0-F1
#
_entry.id   AF-A0A7V0VDN0-F1
#
_cell.length_a   1.000
_cell.length_b   1.000
_cell.length_c   1.000
_cell.angle_alpha   90.00
_cell.angle_beta   90.00
_cell.angle_gamma   90.00
#
_symmetry.space_group_name_H-M   'P 1'
#
loop_
_entity.id
_entity.type
_entity.pdbx_description
1 polymer ?
#
loop_
_entity_poly.entity_id
_entity_poly.type
_entity_poly.pdbx_seq_one_letter_code
_entity_poly.pdbx_strand_id
1 'polypeptide(L)'
;MEVQMKRLILSTIVLSLIASFAYAQSSASATATVLAQLKKGLSVSLIGGNLNFGEIILNGSPQSPSISPSSGANFRIMGHPNKNIVISFSSVTLDNTSWVSTNGGTNGTMVFSPVVKHTGSSTTYQSPTDVTSGNSYTLVNVSGDGYLYLWVGGSLSIAANQPHGDYTGTFSITVAY
;
A
#
# COMPACT_ATOMS: atom_id res chain seq x y z
N MET A 1 61.53 22.37 -73.65
CA MET A 1 60.11 22.36 -73.22
C MET A 1 59.65 21.00 -72.70
N GLU A 2 60.10 19.87 -73.25
CA GLU A 2 59.70 18.53 -72.80
C GLU A 2 59.97 18.19 -71.32
N VAL A 3 61.12 18.61 -70.77
CA VAL A 3 61.51 18.26 -69.39
C VAL A 3 60.64 18.96 -68.34
N GLN A 4 60.21 20.19 -68.61
CA GLN A 4 59.30 20.96 -67.75
C GLN A 4 57.89 20.34 -67.74
N MET A 5 57.43 19.85 -68.89
CA MET A 5 56.12 19.22 -69.05
C MET A 5 56.08 17.81 -68.40
N LYS A 6 57.16 17.03 -68.49
CA LYS A 6 57.31 15.76 -67.75
C LYS A 6 57.32 15.94 -66.24
N ARG A 7 57.97 17.01 -65.73
CA ARG A 7 57.97 17.33 -64.29
C ARG A 7 56.60 17.78 -63.80
N LEU A 8 55.85 18.56 -64.61
CA LEU A 8 54.50 19.01 -64.27
C LEU A 8 53.49 17.85 -64.17
N ILE A 9 53.58 16.88 -65.09
CA ILE A 9 52.72 15.67 -65.10
C ILE A 9 53.05 14.74 -63.91
N LEU A 10 54.33 14.59 -63.57
CA LEU A 10 54.74 13.79 -62.41
C LEU A 10 54.26 14.42 -61.08
N SER A 11 54.24 15.76 -61.02
CA SER A 11 53.78 16.53 -59.85
C SER A 11 52.27 16.38 -59.61
N THR A 12 51.47 16.31 -60.68
CA THR A 12 50.00 16.18 -60.59
C THR A 12 49.59 14.76 -60.16
N ILE A 13 50.31 13.74 -60.61
CA ILE A 13 50.07 12.34 -60.23
C ILE A 13 50.35 12.13 -58.73
N VAL A 14 51.44 12.69 -58.21
CA VAL A 14 51.79 12.61 -56.78
C VAL A 14 50.76 13.35 -55.90
N LEU A 15 50.22 14.48 -56.36
CA LEU A 15 49.20 15.23 -55.60
C LEU A 15 47.83 14.53 -55.59
N SER A 16 47.47 13.79 -56.65
CA SER A 16 46.25 12.96 -56.69
C SER A 16 46.32 11.71 -55.79
N LEU A 17 47.53 11.19 -55.53
CA LEU A 17 47.75 10.01 -54.69
C LEU A 17 47.63 10.31 -53.18
N ILE A 18 47.70 11.59 -52.78
CA ILE A 18 47.58 12.03 -51.38
C ILE A 18 46.11 12.35 -51.02
N ALA A 19 45.22 12.49 -52.01
CA ALA A 19 43.81 12.82 -51.79
C ALA A 19 42.93 11.63 -51.34
N SER A 20 43.52 10.44 -51.18
CA SER A 20 42.79 9.19 -50.88
C SER A 20 42.87 8.77 -49.42
N PHE A 21 43.02 9.70 -48.47
CA PHE A 21 42.67 9.43 -47.08
C PHE A 21 41.14 9.50 -46.92
N ALA A 22 40.43 8.63 -47.64
CA ALA A 22 39.05 8.32 -47.30
C ALA A 22 39.10 7.69 -45.91
N TYR A 23 38.67 8.45 -44.90
CA TYR A 23 38.59 8.02 -43.52
C TYR A 23 37.93 6.63 -43.47
N ALA A 24 38.73 5.62 -43.13
CA ALA A 24 38.28 4.27 -42.85
C ALA A 24 37.48 4.31 -41.54
N GLN A 25 36.22 4.71 -41.61
CA GLN A 25 35.28 4.51 -40.51
C GLN A 25 35.01 3.00 -40.42
N SER A 26 35.77 2.30 -39.58
CA SER A 26 35.64 0.85 -39.41
C SER A 26 34.45 0.46 -38.52
N SER A 27 33.87 1.40 -37.78
CA SER A 27 32.60 1.21 -37.08
C SER A 27 31.91 2.54 -36.76
N ALA A 28 30.58 2.47 -36.66
CA ALA A 28 29.72 3.51 -36.09
C ALA A 28 28.87 2.83 -35.00
N SER A 29 28.62 3.53 -33.90
CA SER A 29 27.68 3.04 -32.89
C SER A 29 26.73 4.16 -32.49
N ALA A 30 25.49 3.79 -32.21
CA ALA A 30 24.49 4.63 -31.60
C ALA A 30 23.89 3.84 -30.44
N THR A 31 23.59 4.53 -29.34
CA THR A 31 22.97 3.93 -28.17
C THR A 31 21.55 4.46 -28.01
N ALA A 32 20.71 3.68 -27.35
CA ALA A 32 19.38 4.09 -26.93
C ALA A 32 19.20 3.75 -25.45
N THR A 33 18.45 4.59 -24.74
CA THR A 33 18.14 4.35 -23.33
C THR A 33 17.00 3.35 -23.21
N VAL A 34 17.23 2.26 -22.48
CA VAL A 34 16.17 1.32 -22.07
C VAL A 34 15.63 1.76 -20.72
N LEU A 35 14.32 2.03 -20.64
CA LEU A 35 13.65 2.45 -19.41
C LEU A 35 12.67 1.36 -18.94
N ALA A 36 12.73 1.04 -17.66
CA ALA A 36 11.73 0.19 -16.99
C ALA A 36 11.37 0.81 -15.64
N GLN A 37 10.08 0.86 -15.31
CA GLN A 37 9.60 1.31 -14.00
C GLN A 37 8.99 0.12 -13.25
N LEU A 38 9.70 -0.34 -12.22
CA LEU A 38 9.21 -1.39 -11.33
C LEU A 38 8.44 -0.75 -10.16
N LYS A 39 7.20 -1.21 -9.94
CA LYS A 39 6.37 -0.76 -8.81
C LYS A 39 6.25 -1.86 -7.76
N LYS A 40 6.29 -1.49 -6.48
CA LYS A 40 6.08 -2.42 -5.37
C LYS A 40 4.57 -2.67 -5.22
N GLY A 41 4.16 -3.93 -5.04
CA GLY A 41 2.76 -4.28 -4.79
C GLY A 41 2.31 -3.81 -3.41
N LEU A 42 0.99 -3.64 -3.24
CA LEU A 42 0.40 -3.37 -1.93
C LEU A 42 0.28 -4.67 -1.12
N SER A 43 0.57 -4.59 0.18
CA SER A 43 0.26 -5.66 1.12
C SER A 43 -0.32 -5.08 2.40
N VAL A 44 -1.23 -5.82 3.01
CA VAL A 44 -1.83 -5.52 4.32
C VAL A 44 -1.65 -6.75 5.19
N SER A 45 -1.19 -6.57 6.42
CA SER A 45 -1.00 -7.67 7.38
C SER A 45 -1.43 -7.25 8.77
N LEU A 46 -2.20 -8.09 9.45
CA LEU A 46 -2.42 -7.95 10.89
C LEU A 46 -1.12 -8.31 11.60
N ILE A 47 -0.56 -7.38 12.37
CA ILE A 47 0.75 -7.56 13.04
C ILE A 47 0.65 -7.61 14.56
N GLY A 48 -0.52 -7.32 15.13
CA GLY A 48 -0.75 -7.40 16.56
C GLY A 48 -2.16 -7.01 16.97
N GLY A 49 -2.49 -7.32 18.21
CA GLY A 49 -3.78 -6.99 18.81
C GLY A 49 -4.96 -7.77 18.24
N ASN A 50 -6.15 -7.50 18.76
CA ASN A 50 -7.42 -8.03 18.27
C ASN A 50 -8.56 -7.06 18.60
N LEU A 51 -9.76 -7.36 18.11
CA LEU A 51 -11.00 -6.63 18.42
C LEU A 51 -11.89 -7.51 19.31
N ASN A 52 -11.37 -7.90 20.48
CA ASN A 52 -12.12 -8.70 21.44
C ASN A 52 -12.68 -7.83 22.56
N PHE A 53 -14.01 -7.76 22.66
CA PHE A 53 -14.70 -7.01 23.70
C PHE A 53 -14.84 -7.79 25.03
N GLY A 54 -14.43 -9.06 25.05
CA GLY A 54 -14.55 -9.93 26.21
C GLY A 54 -15.99 -10.32 26.50
N GLU A 55 -16.22 -10.75 27.74
CA GLU A 55 -17.55 -11.09 28.24
C GLU A 55 -18.30 -9.82 28.64
N ILE A 56 -19.54 -9.69 28.17
CA ILE A 56 -20.40 -8.55 28.47
C ILE A 56 -21.66 -9.07 29.15
N ILE A 57 -21.89 -8.63 30.39
CA ILE A 57 -23.10 -8.97 31.14
C ILE A 57 -24.23 -8.04 30.71
N LEU A 58 -25.28 -8.63 30.14
CA LEU A 58 -26.51 -7.93 29.80
C LEU A 58 -27.27 -7.58 31.08
N ASN A 59 -27.70 -6.32 31.22
CA ASN A 59 -28.40 -5.83 32.40
C ASN A 59 -29.80 -5.26 32.08
N GLY A 60 -30.31 -5.51 30.88
CA GLY A 60 -31.62 -5.01 30.42
C GLY A 60 -31.63 -3.53 30.03
N SER A 61 -30.47 -2.87 29.91
CA SER A 61 -30.33 -1.49 29.42
C SER A 61 -29.42 -1.45 28.20
N PRO A 62 -29.52 -0.44 27.31
CA PRO A 62 -28.60 -0.29 26.20
C PRO A 62 -27.16 -0.10 26.70
N GLN A 63 -26.21 -0.78 26.06
CA GLN A 63 -24.78 -0.72 26.39
C GLN A 63 -23.96 -0.37 25.14
N SER A 64 -22.86 0.37 25.34
CA SER A 64 -21.95 0.76 24.25
C SER A 64 -20.48 0.57 24.63
N PRO A 65 -20.03 -0.66 24.89
CA PRO A 65 -18.63 -0.92 25.21
C PRO A 65 -17.73 -0.52 24.04
N SER A 66 -16.50 -0.12 24.34
CA SER A 66 -15.54 0.36 23.35
C SER A 66 -14.13 -0.16 23.61
N ILE A 67 -13.38 -0.34 22.54
CA ILE A 67 -11.94 -0.62 22.53
C ILE A 67 -11.25 0.60 21.92
N SER A 68 -10.30 1.18 22.63
CA SER A 68 -9.49 2.28 22.07
C SER A 68 -8.58 1.75 20.95
N PRO A 69 -8.33 2.51 19.87
CA PRO A 69 -7.46 2.04 18.78
C PRO A 69 -6.06 1.61 19.23
N SER A 70 -5.52 2.22 20.30
CA SER A 70 -4.24 1.84 20.89
C SER A 70 -4.22 0.42 21.50
N SER A 71 -5.38 -0.10 21.88
CA SER A 71 -5.56 -1.40 22.54
C SER A 71 -6.22 -2.44 21.63
N GLY A 72 -6.61 -2.04 20.41
CA GLY A 72 -7.30 -2.89 19.45
C GLY A 72 -6.36 -3.58 18.46
N ALA A 73 -6.82 -3.76 17.23
CA ALA A 73 -6.05 -4.43 16.18
C ALA A 73 -5.07 -3.48 15.49
N ASN A 74 -3.88 -3.98 15.14
CA ASN A 74 -2.84 -3.23 14.44
C ASN A 74 -2.49 -3.89 13.10
N PHE A 75 -2.63 -3.14 12.02
CA PHE A 75 -2.32 -3.58 10.66
C PHE A 75 -1.12 -2.80 10.11
N ARG A 76 -0.23 -3.51 9.43
CA ARG A 76 0.83 -2.91 8.62
C ARG A 76 0.43 -2.92 7.16
N ILE A 77 0.50 -1.76 6.52
CA ILE A 77 0.42 -1.62 5.08
C ILE A 77 1.82 -1.39 4.52
N MET A 78 2.18 -2.12 3.47
CA MET A 78 3.40 -1.89 2.69
C MET A 78 3.06 -1.63 1.22
N GLY A 79 3.86 -0.79 0.56
CA GLY A 79 3.70 -0.49 -0.85
C GLY A 79 4.89 0.29 -1.40
N HIS A 80 4.69 0.93 -2.56
CA HIS A 80 5.71 1.79 -3.15
C HIS A 80 5.86 3.08 -2.33
N PRO A 81 7.09 3.52 -2.01
CA PRO A 81 7.33 4.69 -1.18
C PRO A 81 6.74 5.95 -1.81
N ASN A 82 6.23 6.86 -0.98
CA ASN A 82 5.68 8.16 -1.38
C ASN A 82 4.47 8.07 -2.34
N LYS A 83 3.78 6.92 -2.39
CA LYS A 83 2.54 6.79 -3.13
C LYS A 83 1.34 6.95 -2.21
N ASN A 84 0.32 7.55 -2.78
CA ASN A 84 -0.99 7.62 -2.17
C ASN A 84 -1.68 6.27 -2.29
N ILE A 85 -2.42 5.92 -1.25
CA ILE A 85 -3.27 4.75 -1.19
C ILE A 85 -4.64 5.16 -0.65
N VAL A 86 -5.70 4.61 -1.21
CA VAL A 86 -7.06 4.75 -0.69
C VAL A 86 -7.31 3.62 0.30
N ILE A 87 -7.80 3.97 1.49
CA ILE A 87 -8.11 3.01 2.55
C ILE A 87 -9.61 2.97 2.75
N SER A 88 -10.22 1.80 2.61
CA SER A 88 -11.66 1.60 2.76
C SER A 88 -11.97 0.51 3.78
N PHE A 89 -12.95 0.80 4.62
CA PHE A 89 -13.52 -0.09 5.64
C PHE A 89 -14.96 0.33 5.95
N SER A 90 -15.70 -0.54 6.63
CA SER A 90 -17.10 -0.30 7.02
C SER A 90 -17.37 -0.80 8.42
N SER A 91 -18.51 -0.41 8.97
CA SER A 91 -19.06 -1.09 10.15
C SER A 91 -19.25 -2.59 9.87
N VAL A 92 -19.16 -3.37 10.94
CA VAL A 92 -19.29 -4.83 10.89
C VAL A 92 -20.57 -5.22 11.60
N THR A 93 -21.38 -6.05 10.95
CA THR A 93 -22.49 -6.72 11.63
C THR A 93 -21.94 -8.00 12.26
N LEU A 94 -22.22 -8.18 13.55
CA LEU A 94 -21.97 -9.43 14.25
C LEU A 94 -23.30 -10.15 14.46
N ASP A 95 -23.26 -11.48 14.47
CA ASP A 95 -24.41 -12.32 14.74
C ASP A 95 -24.05 -13.48 15.67
N ASN A 96 -25.06 -14.03 16.36
CA ASN A 96 -24.93 -15.16 17.27
C ASN A 96 -25.45 -16.48 16.67
N THR A 97 -25.58 -16.58 15.34
CA THR A 97 -26.25 -17.73 14.70
C THR A 97 -25.55 -19.06 15.01
N SER A 98 -24.22 -19.08 15.00
CA SER A 98 -23.43 -20.26 15.36
C SER A 98 -23.69 -20.69 16.81
N TRP A 99 -23.77 -19.74 17.74
CA TRP A 99 -24.05 -20.03 19.14
C TRP A 99 -25.45 -20.60 19.34
N VAL A 100 -26.45 -19.97 18.72
CA VAL A 100 -27.87 -20.39 18.79
C VAL A 100 -28.06 -21.78 18.20
N SER A 101 -27.37 -22.11 17.11
CA SER A 101 -27.43 -23.45 16.50
C SER A 101 -26.96 -24.57 17.43
N THR A 102 -26.07 -24.25 18.38
CA THR A 102 -25.48 -25.22 19.32
C THR A 102 -26.22 -25.23 20.66
N ASN A 103 -26.67 -24.08 21.16
CA ASN A 103 -27.19 -23.92 22.53
C ASN A 103 -28.69 -23.62 22.60
N GLY A 104 -29.37 -23.40 21.46
CA GLY A 104 -30.73 -22.88 21.40
C GLY A 104 -30.79 -21.36 21.64
N GLY A 105 -32.00 -20.80 21.68
CA GLY A 105 -32.22 -19.37 21.92
C GLY A 105 -32.72 -18.58 20.70
N THR A 106 -32.49 -17.27 20.72
CA THR A 106 -32.98 -16.33 19.70
C THR A 106 -31.82 -15.73 18.92
N ASN A 107 -31.90 -15.75 17.59
CA ASN A 107 -30.95 -15.06 16.73
C ASN A 107 -31.04 -13.54 16.95
N GLY A 108 -29.89 -12.91 17.06
CA GLY A 108 -29.73 -11.47 17.15
C GLY A 108 -28.57 -11.01 16.29
N THR A 109 -28.55 -9.70 16.03
CA THR A 109 -27.42 -9.02 15.39
C THR A 109 -27.02 -7.81 16.21
N MET A 110 -25.78 -7.38 16.08
CA MET A 110 -25.25 -6.15 16.66
C MET A 110 -24.24 -5.52 15.71
N VAL A 111 -23.98 -4.22 15.88
CA VAL A 111 -23.09 -3.48 14.98
C VAL A 111 -21.84 -3.06 15.74
N PHE A 112 -20.69 -3.40 15.16
CA PHE A 112 -19.41 -2.81 15.50
C PHE A 112 -19.12 -1.61 14.59
N SER A 113 -18.91 -0.46 15.22
CA SER A 113 -18.55 0.79 14.56
C SER A 113 -17.05 1.04 14.74
N PRO A 114 -16.23 0.83 13.70
CA PRO A 114 -14.78 0.95 13.81
C PRO A 114 -14.33 2.41 13.96
N VAL A 115 -13.28 2.61 14.73
CA VAL A 115 -12.49 3.84 14.77
C VAL A 115 -11.09 3.48 14.31
N VAL A 116 -10.66 4.05 13.19
CA VAL A 116 -9.37 3.74 12.57
C VAL A 116 -8.45 4.95 12.65
N LYS A 117 -7.22 4.73 13.10
CA LYS A 117 -6.16 5.74 13.19
C LYS A 117 -4.91 5.24 12.47
N HIS A 118 -4.04 6.15 12.06
CA HIS A 118 -2.71 5.78 11.55
C HIS A 118 -1.59 6.52 12.29
N THR A 119 -0.41 5.90 12.32
CA THR A 119 0.80 6.46 12.96
C THR A 119 1.95 6.67 11.97
N GLY A 120 1.63 6.72 10.67
CA GLY A 120 2.65 6.85 9.62
C GLY A 120 3.47 5.57 9.55
N SER A 121 4.80 5.70 9.53
CA SER A 121 5.73 4.56 9.61
C SER A 121 6.03 4.07 11.03
N SER A 122 5.48 4.71 12.08
CA SER A 122 5.74 4.30 13.46
C SER A 122 4.98 3.02 13.83
N THR A 123 5.70 2.06 14.40
CA THR A 123 5.14 0.82 14.96
C THR A 123 4.48 1.02 16.33
N THR A 124 4.57 2.22 16.91
CA THR A 124 4.01 2.57 18.21
C THR A 124 2.86 3.56 18.07
N TYR A 125 1.86 3.44 18.96
CA TYR A 125 0.71 4.33 19.00
C TYR A 125 1.08 5.72 19.54
N GLN A 126 1.76 6.53 18.72
CA GLN A 126 2.19 7.88 19.05
C GLN A 126 1.73 8.86 17.97
N SER A 127 1.19 10.01 18.39
CA SER A 127 0.64 11.05 17.51
C SER A 127 -0.30 10.51 16.42
N PRO A 128 -1.33 9.72 16.80
CA PRO A 128 -2.23 9.09 15.83
C PRO A 128 -3.03 10.14 15.06
N THR A 129 -3.26 9.88 13.78
CA THR A 129 -4.13 10.69 12.91
C THR A 129 -5.36 9.88 12.50
N ASP A 130 -6.51 10.54 12.36
CA ASP A 130 -7.74 9.91 11.91
C ASP A 130 -7.66 9.34 10.50
N VAL A 131 -8.18 8.12 10.34
CA VAL A 131 -8.39 7.50 9.04
C VAL A 131 -9.88 7.51 8.75
N THR A 132 -10.28 8.21 7.69
CA THR A 132 -11.64 8.20 7.17
C THR A 132 -11.69 7.21 6.00
N SER A 133 -12.68 6.32 6.01
CA SER A 133 -12.89 5.36 4.93
C SER A 133 -13.11 6.07 3.59
N GLY A 134 -12.41 5.61 2.54
CA GLY A 134 -12.43 6.20 1.20
C GLY A 134 -11.42 7.33 0.99
N ASN A 135 -10.73 7.80 2.04
CA ASN A 135 -9.71 8.83 1.89
C ASN A 135 -8.35 8.26 1.45
N SER A 136 -7.54 9.15 0.88
CA SER A 136 -6.18 8.87 0.42
C SER A 136 -5.14 9.22 1.49
N TYR A 137 -4.17 8.32 1.70
CA TYR A 137 -3.06 8.47 2.63
C TYR A 137 -1.73 8.17 1.94
N THR A 138 -0.68 8.94 2.24
CA THR A 138 0.64 8.72 1.64
C THR A 138 1.43 7.68 2.43
N LEU A 139 1.98 6.68 1.74
CA LEU A 139 2.93 5.74 2.34
C LEU A 139 4.26 6.42 2.63
N VAL A 140 4.73 6.31 3.87
CA VAL A 140 5.98 6.93 4.32
C VAL A 140 7.17 6.09 3.87
N ASN A 141 8.13 6.71 3.18
CA ASN A 141 9.35 6.03 2.74
C ASN A 141 10.25 5.68 3.94
N VAL A 142 10.48 4.39 4.15
CA VAL A 142 11.47 3.85 5.07
C VAL A 142 12.38 2.91 4.29
N SER A 143 13.61 3.35 4.04
CA SER A 143 14.65 2.54 3.37
C SER A 143 14.23 1.98 2.01
N GLY A 144 13.43 2.72 1.23
CA GLY A 144 12.98 2.32 -0.12
C GLY A 144 11.58 1.71 -0.16
N ASP A 145 10.93 1.55 0.99
CA ASP A 145 9.62 0.93 1.13
C ASP A 145 8.61 1.92 1.70
N GLY A 146 7.40 1.93 1.15
CA GLY A 146 6.31 2.72 1.69
C GLY A 146 5.61 1.98 2.83
N TYR A 147 5.52 2.59 4.01
CA TYR A 147 4.83 2.03 5.18
C TYR A 147 3.70 2.93 5.68
N LEU A 148 2.65 2.27 6.19
CA LEU A 148 1.62 2.89 7.02
C LEU A 148 1.13 1.89 8.06
N TYR A 149 1.12 2.27 9.33
CA TYR A 149 0.58 1.47 10.43
C TYR A 149 -0.81 1.97 10.80
N LEU A 150 -1.79 1.07 10.75
CA LEU A 150 -3.18 1.34 11.09
C LEU A 150 -3.54 0.69 12.42
N TRP A 151 -4.29 1.42 13.23
CA TRP A 151 -4.75 1.01 14.54
C TRP A 151 -6.27 1.10 14.54
N VAL A 152 -6.92 -0.01 14.90
CA VAL A 152 -8.35 -0.17 14.81
C VAL A 152 -8.89 -0.45 16.20
N GLY A 153 -9.77 0.43 16.66
CA GLY A 153 -10.65 0.20 17.79
C GLY A 153 -12.09 0.39 17.34
N GLY A 154 -12.99 0.67 18.27
CA GLY A 154 -14.37 0.96 17.95
C GLY A 154 -15.31 0.67 19.10
N SER A 155 -16.60 0.77 18.84
CA SER A 155 -17.65 0.47 19.80
C SER A 155 -18.66 -0.52 19.27
N LEU A 156 -19.32 -1.22 20.19
CA LEU A 156 -20.51 -2.02 19.91
C LEU A 156 -21.76 -1.23 20.28
N SER A 157 -22.86 -1.45 19.57
CA SER A 157 -24.18 -1.02 20.00
C SER A 157 -24.99 -2.23 20.44
N ILE A 158 -25.27 -2.33 21.74
CA ILE A 158 -26.00 -3.44 22.37
C ILE A 158 -27.35 -2.91 22.83
N ALA A 159 -28.43 -3.51 22.31
CA ALA A 159 -29.79 -3.12 22.68
C ALA A 159 -30.16 -3.63 24.09
N ALA A 160 -31.11 -2.96 24.75
CA ALA A 160 -31.63 -3.37 26.06
C ALA A 160 -32.18 -4.81 26.08
N ASN A 161 -32.77 -5.23 24.95
CA ASN A 161 -33.35 -6.54 24.73
C ASN A 161 -32.49 -7.43 23.81
N GLN A 162 -31.17 -7.20 23.76
CA GLN A 162 -30.26 -8.03 22.96
C GLN A 162 -30.37 -9.50 23.41
N PRO A 163 -30.59 -10.46 22.50
CA PRO A 163 -30.47 -11.87 22.84
C PRO A 163 -29.06 -12.20 23.32
N HIS A 164 -28.94 -13.04 24.35
CA HIS A 164 -27.63 -13.55 24.79
C HIS A 164 -27.04 -14.52 23.77
N GLY A 165 -25.72 -14.74 23.86
CA GLY A 165 -24.97 -15.67 23.04
C GLY A 165 -23.65 -15.08 22.54
N ASP A 166 -22.86 -15.90 21.85
CA ASP A 166 -21.57 -15.47 21.32
C ASP A 166 -21.74 -14.83 19.95
N TYR A 167 -21.47 -13.53 19.87
CA TYR A 167 -21.56 -12.76 18.63
C TYR A 167 -20.21 -12.70 17.93
N THR A 168 -20.20 -13.00 16.63
CA THR A 168 -18.98 -12.95 15.81
C THR A 168 -19.20 -12.17 14.53
N GLY A 169 -18.14 -11.54 14.04
CA GLY A 169 -18.12 -10.79 12.79
C GLY A 169 -16.68 -10.53 12.35
N THR A 170 -16.48 -10.24 11.07
CA THR A 170 -15.13 -10.03 10.52
C THR A 170 -14.95 -8.59 10.08
N PHE A 171 -13.97 -7.90 10.67
CA PHE A 171 -13.52 -6.60 10.20
C PHE A 171 -12.50 -6.77 9.07
N SER A 172 -12.63 -5.98 8.00
CA SER A 172 -11.76 -6.01 6.84
C SER A 172 -11.34 -4.61 6.41
N ILE A 173 -10.09 -4.48 5.97
CA ILE A 173 -9.52 -3.25 5.39
C ILE A 173 -9.18 -3.55 3.93
N THR A 174 -9.65 -2.70 3.03
CA THR A 174 -9.24 -2.70 1.62
C THR A 174 -8.30 -1.54 1.38
N VAL A 175 -7.21 -1.79 0.65
CA VAL A 175 -6.23 -0.77 0.27
C VAL A 175 -5.99 -0.83 -1.24
N ALA A 176 -6.05 0.31 -1.89
CA ALA A 176 -5.82 0.47 -3.34
C ALA A 176 -4.87 1.64 -3.62
N TYR A 177 -4.23 1.64 -4.78
CA TYR A 177 -3.45 2.78 -5.30
C TYR A 177 -4.34 3.86 -5.90
#